data_AF-A0A1G3HMY9-F1
#
_entry.id   AF-A0A1G3HMY9-F1
#
_cell.length_a   1.000
_cell.length_b   1.000
_cell.length_c   1.000
_cell.angle_alpha   90.00
_cell.angle_beta   90.00
_cell.angle_gamma   90.00
#
_symmetry.space_group_name_H-M   'P 1'
#
loop_
_entity.id
_entity.type
_entity.pdbx_description
1 polymer ?
#
loop_
_entity_poly.entity_id
_entity_poly.type
_entity_poly.pdbx_seq_one_letter_code
_entity_poly.pdbx_strand_id
1 'polypeptide(L)'
;MVLFQEKSIRRVWQNKEWWFAVADVVAALTDSLDARQYIKKMRSRDPQLDANWGTTCTPLPLLAPDGKVRATNCANTEGIFRIIQSIPSPKAEPFKRWLAQVGYERVKEIEDPELASARARELYQAKGYPKDWIEKRMRAIAIRGALTDEWKARGVAEGREYSILTAEIARATFGVTPGDHKKLKGLAQAKTANLRDHMTDLELIFTMLGEAGTTEIARRKDAQGFDGNRNAAKEGGTVAGNARKELEAKTGVPVVSRQNYLASTAATSAEIGVTAFVETQTEALATSAAEKPKVRRKVAARFATVERESKGRGKKK
;
A
#
# COMPACT_ATOMS: atom_id res chain seq x y z
N MET A 1 1.80 -10.28 -0.24
CA MET A 1 1.01 -11.26 -1.02
C MET A 1 1.80 -12.56 -1.11
N VAL A 2 1.93 -13.27 0.01
CA VAL A 2 2.79 -14.46 0.19
C VAL A 2 1.97 -15.70 0.65
N LEU A 3 0.64 -15.61 0.62
CA LEU A 3 -0.26 -16.66 1.11
C LEU A 3 -0.44 -17.85 0.15
N PHE A 4 0.29 -17.86 -0.96
CA PHE A 4 0.19 -18.89 -1.99
C PHE A 4 1.59 -19.42 -2.28
N GLN A 5 2.04 -20.34 -1.42
CA GLN A 5 3.33 -21.00 -1.58
C GLN A 5 3.40 -21.65 -2.98
N GLU A 6 4.40 -21.24 -3.77
CA GLU A 6 4.87 -21.84 -5.03
C GLU A 6 3.88 -21.95 -6.22
N LYS A 7 2.57 -21.73 -6.02
CA LYS A 7 1.57 -21.77 -7.09
C LYS A 7 1.26 -20.36 -7.62
N SER A 8 1.49 -20.16 -8.92
CA SER A 8 1.06 -18.96 -9.63
C SER A 8 -0.47 -18.90 -9.67
N ILE A 9 -1.04 -17.80 -9.17
CA ILE A 9 -2.46 -17.53 -9.28
C ILE A 9 -2.68 -16.59 -10.45
N ARG A 10 -3.45 -17.06 -11.43
CA ARG A 10 -3.84 -16.21 -12.55
C ARG A 10 -4.77 -15.11 -12.08
N ARG A 11 -4.53 -13.91 -12.59
CA ARG A 11 -5.29 -12.71 -12.27
C ARG A 11 -5.53 -11.86 -13.50
N VAL A 12 -6.64 -11.14 -13.50
CA VAL A 12 -7.01 -10.16 -14.53
C VAL A 12 -7.41 -8.85 -13.85
N TRP A 13 -7.08 -7.72 -14.48
CA TRP A 13 -7.50 -6.41 -14.01
C TRP A 13 -8.85 -6.08 -14.64
N GLN A 14 -9.87 -5.90 -13.81
CA GLN A 14 -11.22 -5.57 -14.25
C GLN A 14 -11.90 -4.67 -13.21
N ASN A 15 -12.74 -3.73 -13.65
CA ASN A 15 -13.49 -2.84 -12.77
C ASN A 15 -12.62 -2.09 -11.75
N LYS A 16 -11.39 -1.72 -12.14
CA LYS A 16 -10.39 -1.04 -11.30
C LYS A 16 -9.89 -1.87 -10.10
N GLU A 17 -10.06 -3.19 -10.13
CA GLU A 17 -9.50 -4.09 -9.12
C GLU A 17 -8.95 -5.38 -9.74
N TRP A 18 -8.19 -6.14 -8.94
CA TRP A 18 -7.67 -7.45 -9.34
C TRP A 18 -8.71 -8.54 -9.08
N TRP A 19 -8.95 -9.37 -10.10
CA TRP A 19 -9.76 -10.57 -10.04
C TRP A 19 -8.87 -11.79 -10.16
N PHE A 20 -9.13 -12.82 -9.37
CA PHE A 20 -8.27 -14.01 -9.24
C PHE A 20 -9.02 -15.26 -9.66
N ALA A 21 -8.34 -16.16 -10.39
CA ALA A 21 -8.90 -17.44 -10.78
C ALA A 21 -9.22 -18.30 -9.54
N VAL A 22 -10.50 -18.59 -9.33
CA VAL A 22 -10.96 -19.32 -8.13
C VAL A 22 -10.37 -20.73 -8.07
N ALA A 23 -10.24 -21.40 -9.22
CA ALA A 23 -9.63 -22.72 -9.30
C ALA A 23 -8.17 -22.72 -8.83
N ASP A 24 -7.41 -21.67 -9.14
CA ASP A 24 -6.00 -21.57 -8.77
C ASP A 24 -5.85 -21.33 -7.26
N VAL A 25 -6.73 -20.48 -6.68
CA VAL A 25 -6.80 -20.25 -5.23
C VAL A 25 -7.15 -21.54 -4.48
N VAL A 26 -8.17 -22.26 -4.94
CA VAL A 26 -8.57 -23.54 -4.34
C VAL A 26 -7.45 -24.57 -4.47
N ALA A 27 -6.77 -24.63 -5.62
CA ALA A 27 -5.63 -25.53 -5.81
C ALA A 27 -4.43 -25.18 -4.89
N ALA A 28 -4.25 -23.90 -4.55
CA ALA A 28 -3.20 -23.47 -3.63
C ALA A 28 -3.52 -23.78 -2.17
N LEU A 29 -4.80 -23.66 -1.79
CA LEU A 29 -5.26 -23.78 -0.39
C LEU A 29 -5.84 -25.15 -0.06
N THR A 30 -5.70 -26.13 -0.94
CA THR A 30 -6.16 -27.51 -0.73
C THR A 30 -5.13 -28.53 -1.20
N ASP A 31 -5.32 -29.78 -0.78
CA ASP A 31 -4.58 -30.95 -1.27
C ASP A 31 -5.28 -31.64 -2.45
N SER A 32 -6.34 -31.03 -2.98
CA SER A 32 -7.10 -31.62 -4.08
C SER A 32 -6.32 -31.57 -5.38
N LEU A 33 -6.22 -32.72 -6.06
CA LEU A 33 -5.70 -32.82 -7.42
C LEU A 33 -6.66 -32.21 -8.45
N ASP A 34 -7.96 -32.15 -8.15
CA ASP A 34 -8.99 -31.56 -9.00
C ASP A 34 -9.74 -30.43 -8.29
N ALA A 35 -9.28 -29.20 -8.52
CA ALA A 35 -9.90 -28.00 -7.98
C ALA A 35 -11.35 -27.79 -8.43
N ARG A 36 -11.76 -28.26 -9.63
CA ARG A 36 -13.14 -28.09 -10.11
C ARG A 36 -14.09 -28.99 -9.32
N GLN A 37 -13.71 -30.25 -9.12
CA GLN A 37 -14.49 -31.16 -8.30
C GLN A 37 -14.53 -30.67 -6.84
N TYR A 38 -13.41 -30.15 -6.32
CA TYR A 38 -13.40 -29.56 -4.99
C TYR A 38 -14.37 -28.38 -4.87
N ILE A 39 -14.37 -27.45 -5.82
CA ILE A 39 -15.30 -26.31 -5.85
C ILE A 39 -16.75 -26.79 -5.84
N LYS A 40 -17.09 -27.79 -6.66
CA LYS A 40 -18.45 -28.35 -6.67
C LYS A 40 -18.84 -28.88 -5.29
N LYS A 41 -17.97 -29.68 -4.67
CA LYS A 41 -18.22 -30.22 -3.31
C LYS A 41 -18.28 -29.12 -2.24
N MET A 42 -17.42 -28.10 -2.35
CA MET A 42 -17.39 -26.94 -1.45
C MET A 42 -18.72 -26.18 -1.50
N ARG A 43 -19.23 -25.90 -2.70
CA ARG A 43 -20.54 -25.27 -2.91
C ARG A 43 -21.67 -26.10 -2.32
N SER A 44 -21.66 -27.41 -2.51
CA SER A 44 -22.67 -28.29 -1.88
C SER A 44 -22.64 -28.28 -0.34
N ARG A 45 -21.49 -28.00 0.28
CA ARG A 45 -21.35 -27.90 1.75
C ARG A 45 -21.73 -26.53 2.30
N ASP A 46 -21.70 -25.48 1.47
CA ASP A 46 -22.06 -24.11 1.84
C ASP A 46 -23.16 -23.59 0.91
N PRO A 47 -24.44 -23.86 1.23
CA PRO A 47 -25.57 -23.44 0.40
C PRO A 47 -25.66 -21.92 0.21
N GLN A 48 -25.17 -21.13 1.17
CA GLN A 48 -25.19 -19.67 1.07
C GLN A 48 -24.14 -19.15 0.08
N LEU A 49 -22.96 -19.76 0.05
CA LEU A 49 -21.96 -19.50 -1.00
C LEU A 49 -22.49 -19.96 -2.36
N ASP A 50 -23.15 -21.12 -2.42
CA ASP A 50 -23.70 -21.65 -3.66
C ASP A 50 -24.77 -20.74 -4.27
N ALA A 51 -25.72 -20.29 -3.44
CA ALA A 51 -26.77 -19.36 -3.84
C ALA A 51 -26.20 -18.05 -4.41
N ASN A 52 -25.08 -17.57 -3.85
CA ASN A 52 -24.43 -16.33 -4.28
C ASN A 52 -23.30 -16.54 -5.28
N TRP A 53 -23.09 -17.76 -5.78
CA TRP A 53 -21.92 -18.09 -6.60
C TRP A 53 -21.81 -17.24 -7.86
N GLY A 54 -22.93 -16.98 -8.54
CA GLY A 54 -22.95 -16.15 -9.75
C GLY A 54 -22.52 -14.69 -9.50
N THR A 55 -22.81 -14.16 -8.32
CA THR A 55 -22.43 -12.80 -7.91
C THR A 55 -20.97 -12.75 -7.44
N THR A 56 -20.55 -13.74 -6.64
CA THR A 56 -19.18 -13.81 -6.11
C THR A 56 -18.15 -14.17 -7.18
N CYS A 57 -18.51 -15.05 -8.12
CA CYS A 57 -17.61 -15.63 -9.10
C CYS A 57 -18.07 -15.27 -10.53
N THR A 58 -17.40 -14.32 -11.14
CA THR A 58 -17.67 -13.90 -12.54
C THR A 58 -16.76 -14.66 -13.51
N PRO A 59 -17.29 -15.26 -14.60
CA PRO A 59 -16.46 -15.84 -15.65
C PRO A 59 -15.72 -14.75 -16.44
N LEU A 60 -14.39 -14.75 -16.37
CA LEU A 60 -13.53 -13.77 -17.05
C LEU A 60 -12.54 -14.43 -18.01
N PRO A 61 -12.16 -13.75 -19.10
CA PRO A 61 -11.15 -14.27 -20.03
C PRO A 61 -9.78 -14.29 -19.35
N LEU A 62 -9.24 -15.48 -19.13
CA LEU A 62 -7.90 -15.69 -18.60
C LEU A 62 -7.08 -16.62 -19.50
N LEU A 63 -5.79 -16.33 -19.59
CA LEU A 63 -4.83 -17.20 -20.27
C LEU A 63 -4.69 -18.50 -19.48
N ALA A 64 -4.95 -19.63 -20.11
CA ALA A 64 -4.73 -20.95 -19.53
C ALA A 64 -3.26 -21.40 -19.75
N PRO A 65 -2.79 -22.44 -19.02
CA PRO A 65 -1.40 -22.92 -19.15
C PRO A 65 -1.01 -23.37 -20.57
N ASP A 66 -1.97 -23.76 -21.40
CA ASP A 66 -1.79 -24.14 -22.81
C ASP A 66 -1.76 -22.94 -23.76
N GLY A 67 -1.73 -21.71 -23.24
CA GLY A 67 -1.68 -20.48 -24.03
C GLY A 67 -3.02 -20.05 -24.63
N LYS A 68 -4.11 -20.79 -24.38
CA LYS A 68 -5.45 -20.43 -24.89
C LYS A 68 -6.21 -19.59 -23.87
N VAL A 69 -6.91 -18.55 -24.34
CA VAL A 69 -7.80 -17.74 -23.49
C VAL A 69 -9.11 -18.51 -23.26
N ARG A 70 -9.53 -18.64 -22.00
CA ARG A 70 -10.79 -19.29 -21.63
C ARG A 70 -11.54 -18.49 -20.57
N ALA A 71 -12.87 -18.53 -20.64
CA ALA A 71 -13.72 -18.06 -19.57
C ALA A 71 -13.46 -18.89 -18.30
N THR A 72 -12.94 -18.24 -17.27
CA THR A 72 -12.56 -18.85 -15.98
C THR A 72 -13.29 -18.13 -14.87
N ASN A 73 -13.91 -18.86 -13.95
CA ASN A 73 -14.55 -18.27 -12.77
C ASN A 73 -13.50 -17.54 -11.92
N CYS A 74 -13.68 -16.24 -11.79
CA CYS A 74 -12.80 -15.36 -11.04
C CYS A 74 -13.60 -14.64 -9.95
N ALA A 75 -12.93 -14.30 -8.85
CA ALA A 75 -13.49 -13.47 -7.80
C ALA A 75 -12.51 -12.35 -7.45
N ASN A 76 -13.04 -11.20 -7.02
CA ASN A 76 -12.23 -10.13 -6.46
C ASN A 76 -11.75 -10.49 -5.04
N THR A 77 -11.04 -9.59 -4.37
CA THR A 77 -10.42 -9.85 -3.05
C THR A 77 -11.47 -10.29 -2.01
N GLU A 78 -12.60 -9.60 -1.95
CA GLU A 78 -13.70 -9.93 -1.03
C GLU A 78 -14.30 -11.30 -1.32
N GLY A 79 -14.59 -11.58 -2.60
CA GLY A 79 -15.12 -12.88 -3.01
C GLY A 79 -14.16 -14.03 -2.71
N ILE A 80 -12.85 -13.83 -2.89
CA ILE A 80 -11.83 -14.80 -2.49
C ILE A 80 -11.84 -15.01 -0.97
N PHE A 81 -11.95 -13.97 -0.15
CA PHE A 81 -12.03 -14.13 1.30
C PHE A 81 -13.27 -14.93 1.72
N ARG A 82 -14.42 -14.72 1.07
CA ARG A 82 -15.64 -15.52 1.32
C ARG A 82 -15.46 -16.99 0.92
N ILE A 83 -14.79 -17.25 -0.20
CA ILE A 83 -14.50 -18.62 -0.65
C ILE A 83 -13.56 -19.33 0.33
N ILE A 84 -12.49 -18.68 0.77
CA ILE A 84 -11.49 -19.26 1.68
C ILE A 84 -12.14 -19.75 2.98
N GLN A 85 -13.10 -18.99 3.52
CA GLN A 85 -13.84 -19.39 4.72
C GLN A 85 -14.50 -20.78 4.56
N SER A 86 -14.92 -21.14 3.35
CA SER A 86 -15.60 -22.40 3.00
C SER A 86 -14.66 -23.56 2.70
N ILE A 87 -13.34 -23.37 2.80
CA ILE A 87 -12.31 -24.39 2.53
C ILE A 87 -11.91 -25.08 3.85
N PRO A 88 -12.38 -26.30 4.16
CA PRO A 88 -11.94 -27.06 5.34
C PRO A 88 -10.62 -27.79 5.05
N SER A 89 -9.54 -27.05 4.79
CA SER A 89 -8.21 -27.62 4.57
C SER A 89 -7.21 -27.03 5.58
N PRO A 90 -6.28 -27.85 6.13
CA PRO A 90 -5.17 -27.35 6.93
C PRO A 90 -4.33 -26.28 6.21
N LYS A 91 -4.27 -26.30 4.86
CA LYS A 91 -3.58 -25.28 4.07
C LYS A 91 -4.27 -23.91 4.09
N ALA A 92 -5.58 -23.87 4.29
CA ALA A 92 -6.33 -22.63 4.42
C ALA A 92 -6.29 -22.06 5.85
N GLU A 93 -5.98 -22.89 6.84
CA GLU A 93 -6.04 -22.52 8.26
C GLU A 93 -5.13 -21.33 8.64
N PRO A 94 -3.86 -21.23 8.19
CA PRO A 94 -3.05 -20.05 8.45
C PRO A 94 -3.68 -18.76 7.93
N PHE A 95 -4.33 -18.81 6.77
CA PHE A 95 -5.04 -17.66 6.19
C PHE A 95 -6.24 -17.28 7.05
N LYS A 96 -7.04 -18.26 7.50
CA LYS A 96 -8.22 -18.01 8.34
C LYS A 96 -7.83 -17.43 9.70
N ARG A 97 -6.77 -17.94 10.32
CA ARG A 97 -6.22 -17.37 11.56
C ARG A 97 -5.74 -15.95 11.37
N TRP A 98 -5.07 -15.68 10.24
CA TRP A 98 -4.67 -14.32 9.90
C TRP A 98 -5.88 -13.38 9.73
N LEU A 99 -6.95 -13.80 9.03
CA LEU A 99 -8.18 -13.01 8.94
C LEU A 99 -8.82 -12.76 10.32
N ALA A 100 -8.86 -13.78 11.17
CA ALA A 100 -9.39 -13.66 12.53
C ALA A 100 -8.56 -12.69 13.37
N GLN A 101 -7.23 -12.75 13.25
CA GLN A 101 -6.30 -11.84 13.89
C GLN A 101 -6.54 -10.39 13.43
N VAL A 102 -6.63 -10.14 12.12
CA VAL A 102 -6.92 -8.81 11.56
C VAL A 102 -8.28 -8.30 12.05
N GLY A 103 -9.30 -9.17 12.11
CA GLY A 103 -10.61 -8.82 12.66
C GLY A 103 -10.53 -8.43 14.14
N TYR A 104 -9.79 -9.20 14.94
CA TYR A 104 -9.57 -8.92 16.36
C TYR A 104 -8.79 -7.63 16.60
N GLU A 105 -7.72 -7.41 15.84
CA GLU A 105 -6.95 -6.16 15.85
C GLU A 105 -7.87 -4.97 15.53
N ARG A 106 -8.77 -5.12 14.55
CA ARG A 106 -9.71 -4.05 14.20
C ARG A 106 -10.72 -3.75 15.30
N VAL A 107 -11.19 -4.76 16.04
CA VAL A 107 -12.05 -4.56 17.22
C VAL A 107 -11.29 -3.80 18.30
N LYS A 108 -10.05 -4.20 18.59
CA LYS A 108 -9.20 -3.48 19.55
C LYS A 108 -8.94 -2.04 19.16
N GLU A 109 -8.72 -1.76 17.86
CA GLU A 109 -8.55 -0.38 17.36
C GLU A 109 -9.81 0.48 17.53
N ILE A 110 -10.99 -0.12 17.63
CA ILE A 110 -12.24 0.62 17.90
C ILE A 110 -12.33 0.99 19.39
N GLU A 111 -11.92 0.06 20.27
CA GLU A 111 -11.87 0.29 21.71
C GLU A 111 -10.76 1.27 22.11
N ASP A 112 -9.59 1.14 21.48
CA ASP A 112 -8.42 2.00 21.66
C ASP A 112 -7.91 2.51 20.30
N PRO A 113 -8.36 3.70 19.86
CA PRO A 113 -7.91 4.32 18.61
C PRO A 113 -6.40 4.60 18.54
N GLU A 114 -5.67 4.65 19.66
CA GLU A 114 -4.22 4.85 19.63
C GLU A 114 -3.49 3.66 18.97
N LEU A 115 -4.05 2.45 19.08
CA LEU A 115 -3.53 1.26 18.42
C LEU A 115 -3.49 1.40 16.89
N ALA A 116 -4.46 2.08 16.29
CA ALA A 116 -4.45 2.34 14.85
C ALA A 116 -3.28 3.26 14.46
N SER A 117 -2.96 4.24 15.31
CA SER A 117 -1.80 5.12 15.12
C SER A 117 -0.49 4.38 15.34
N ALA A 118 -0.42 3.48 16.33
CA ALA A 118 0.74 2.61 16.56
C ALA A 118 1.00 1.69 15.35
N ARG A 119 -0.03 1.01 14.84
CA ARG A 119 0.06 0.17 13.64
C ARG A 119 0.52 0.97 12.43
N ALA A 120 0.03 2.20 12.24
CA ALA A 120 0.51 3.07 11.15
C ALA A 120 2.02 3.31 11.23
N ARG A 121 2.56 3.57 12.44
CA ARG A 121 4.00 3.72 12.66
C ARG A 121 4.75 2.43 12.38
N GLU A 122 4.27 1.30 12.87
CA GLU A 122 4.87 -0.02 12.64
C GLU A 122 4.93 -0.36 11.15
N LEU A 123 3.89 -0.04 10.38
CA LEU A 123 3.87 -0.24 8.93
C LEU A 123 4.94 0.59 8.20
N TYR A 124 5.23 1.81 8.66
CA TYR A 124 6.34 2.59 8.11
C TYR A 124 7.69 2.05 8.60
N GLN A 125 7.84 1.65 9.87
CA GLN A 125 9.07 1.04 10.36
C GLN A 125 9.41 -0.24 9.59
N ALA A 126 8.41 -1.09 9.35
CA ALA A 126 8.54 -2.31 8.55
C ALA A 126 8.89 -2.04 7.08
N LYS A 127 8.67 -0.81 6.57
CA LYS A 127 9.13 -0.37 5.24
C LYS A 127 10.54 0.22 5.25
N GLY A 128 11.22 0.26 6.41
CA GLY A 128 12.59 0.76 6.56
C GLY A 128 12.71 2.25 6.89
N TYR A 129 11.61 2.94 7.21
CA TYR A 129 11.67 4.35 7.61
C TYR A 129 12.13 4.47 9.07
N PRO A 130 13.04 5.41 9.40
CA PRO A 130 13.44 5.67 10.77
C PRO A 130 12.37 6.48 11.51
N LYS A 131 12.37 6.32 12.84
CA LYS A 131 11.31 6.82 13.72
C LYS A 131 11.10 8.33 13.61
N ASP A 132 12.16 9.10 13.49
CA ASP A 132 12.10 10.57 13.41
C ASP A 132 11.43 11.05 12.11
N TRP A 133 11.69 10.39 10.98
CA TRP A 133 10.98 10.65 9.73
C TRP A 133 9.51 10.24 9.82
N ILE A 134 9.22 9.10 10.47
CA ILE A 134 7.85 8.62 10.67
C ILE A 134 7.02 9.64 11.45
N GLU A 135 7.54 10.18 12.55
CA GLU A 135 6.80 11.18 13.32
C GLU A 135 6.52 12.45 12.50
N LYS A 136 7.47 12.91 11.68
CA LYS A 136 7.25 14.03 10.74
C LYS A 136 6.17 13.66 9.72
N ARG A 137 6.21 12.44 9.18
CA ARG A 137 5.23 11.97 8.20
C ARG A 137 3.83 11.86 8.79
N MET A 138 3.70 11.36 10.02
CA MET A 138 2.43 11.28 10.75
C MET A 138 1.83 12.67 10.98
N ARG A 139 2.65 13.65 11.39
CA ARG A 139 2.21 15.06 11.49
C ARG A 139 1.77 15.63 10.13
N ALA A 140 2.49 15.32 9.06
CA ALA A 140 2.11 15.73 7.71
C ALA A 140 0.77 15.12 7.26
N ILE A 141 0.42 13.89 7.68
CA ILE A 141 -0.92 13.32 7.42
C ILE A 141 -2.00 14.15 8.12
N ALA A 142 -1.79 14.49 9.40
CA ALA A 142 -2.74 15.28 10.18
C ALA A 142 -2.95 16.69 9.59
N ILE A 143 -1.86 17.40 9.23
CA ILE A 143 -1.93 18.73 8.62
C ILE A 143 -2.67 18.67 7.28
N ARG A 144 -2.37 17.68 6.43
CA ARG A 144 -3.09 17.50 5.17
C ARG A 144 -4.56 17.20 5.39
N GLY A 145 -4.89 16.38 6.39
CA GLY A 145 -6.27 16.08 6.78
C GLY A 145 -7.05 17.35 7.11
N ALA A 146 -6.50 18.18 7.99
CA ALA A 146 -7.10 19.47 8.37
C ALA A 146 -7.32 20.40 7.16
N LEU A 147 -6.38 20.47 6.23
CA LEU A 147 -6.54 21.24 4.99
C LEU A 147 -7.69 20.70 4.13
N THR A 148 -7.79 19.39 3.96
CA THR A 148 -8.86 18.78 3.16
C THR A 148 -10.23 18.87 3.83
N ASP A 149 -10.29 18.87 5.16
CA ASP A 149 -11.53 19.11 5.90
C ASP A 149 -11.97 20.56 5.75
N GLU A 150 -11.03 21.51 5.79
CA GLU A 150 -11.29 22.93 5.58
C GLU A 150 -11.84 23.19 4.17
N TRP A 151 -11.24 22.59 3.13
CA TRP A 151 -11.75 22.68 1.75
C TRP A 151 -13.16 22.12 1.62
N LYS A 152 -13.44 20.99 2.27
CA LYS A 152 -14.77 20.36 2.27
C LYS A 152 -15.80 21.28 2.90
N ALA A 153 -15.49 21.84 4.06
CA ALA A 153 -16.36 22.78 4.78
C ALA A 153 -16.65 24.06 3.96
N ARG A 154 -15.75 24.42 3.04
CA ARG A 154 -15.84 25.60 2.15
C ARG A 154 -16.44 25.31 0.77
N GLY A 155 -17.00 24.12 0.57
CA GLY A 155 -17.68 23.75 -0.67
C GLY A 155 -16.75 23.45 -1.85
N VAL A 156 -15.50 23.07 -1.61
CA VAL A 156 -14.59 22.58 -2.66
C VAL A 156 -14.86 21.10 -2.93
N ALA A 157 -14.95 20.71 -4.20
CA ALA A 157 -15.24 19.34 -4.59
C ALA A 157 -14.02 18.41 -4.43
N GLU A 158 -14.22 17.27 -3.76
CA GLU A 158 -13.19 16.25 -3.62
C GLU A 158 -12.72 15.71 -5.01
N GLY A 159 -11.47 15.26 -5.08
CA GLY A 159 -10.89 14.69 -6.29
C GLY A 159 -10.17 15.72 -7.17
N ARG A 160 -10.83 16.23 -8.23
CA ARG A 160 -10.17 17.08 -9.23
C ARG A 160 -9.73 18.42 -8.65
N GLU A 161 -10.60 19.11 -7.92
CA GLU A 161 -10.28 20.42 -7.36
C GLU A 161 -9.19 20.30 -6.29
N TYR A 162 -9.27 19.30 -5.41
CA TYR A 162 -8.24 19.02 -4.41
C TYR A 162 -6.87 18.77 -5.05
N SER A 163 -6.84 18.09 -6.19
CA SER A 163 -5.62 17.84 -6.95
C SER A 163 -5.05 19.13 -7.53
N ILE A 164 -5.91 20.04 -8.02
CA ILE A 164 -5.49 21.35 -8.52
C ILE A 164 -4.95 22.22 -7.38
N LEU A 165 -5.69 22.33 -6.27
CA LEU A 165 -5.25 23.12 -5.10
C LEU A 165 -3.93 22.58 -4.52
N THR A 166 -3.79 21.26 -4.39
CA THR A 166 -2.53 20.63 -3.98
C THR A 166 -1.39 20.99 -4.95
N ALA A 167 -1.67 21.04 -6.26
CA ALA A 167 -0.67 21.41 -7.26
C ALA A 167 -0.30 22.90 -7.21
N GLU A 168 -1.24 23.79 -6.89
CA GLU A 168 -0.99 25.22 -6.69
C GLU A 168 -0.09 25.45 -5.47
N ILE A 169 -0.37 24.79 -4.34
CA ILE A 169 0.49 24.83 -3.14
C ILE A 169 1.90 24.35 -3.50
N ALA A 170 2.01 23.15 -4.09
CA ALA A 170 3.31 22.56 -4.43
C ALA A 170 4.11 23.44 -5.39
N ARG A 171 3.46 24.03 -6.40
CA ARG A 171 4.12 24.93 -7.35
C ARG A 171 4.59 26.21 -6.67
N ALA A 172 3.75 26.82 -5.82
CA ALA A 172 4.13 28.03 -5.11
C ALA A 172 5.24 27.78 -4.07
N THR A 173 5.26 26.61 -3.43
CA THR A 173 6.28 26.22 -2.45
C THR A 173 7.60 25.81 -3.12
N PHE A 174 7.56 24.87 -4.07
CA PHE A 174 8.75 24.20 -4.61
C PHE A 174 9.13 24.63 -6.02
N GLY A 175 8.29 25.42 -6.70
CA GLY A 175 8.47 25.78 -8.12
C GLY A 175 8.13 24.64 -9.09
N VAL A 176 7.70 23.47 -8.60
CA VAL A 176 7.39 22.29 -9.41
C VAL A 176 6.03 21.72 -9.04
N THR A 177 5.38 21.06 -9.99
CA THR A 177 4.12 20.33 -9.71
C THR A 177 4.40 19.03 -8.97
N PRO A 178 3.41 18.42 -8.29
CA PRO A 178 3.59 17.09 -7.71
C PRO A 178 4.01 16.03 -8.74
N GLY A 179 3.55 16.15 -9.99
CA GLY A 179 3.94 15.26 -11.08
C GLY A 179 5.41 15.40 -11.45
N ASP A 180 5.90 16.63 -11.57
CA ASP A 180 7.31 16.88 -11.90
C ASP A 180 8.23 16.56 -10.72
N HIS A 181 7.78 16.82 -9.49
CA HIS A 181 8.50 16.42 -8.28
C HIS A 181 8.65 14.90 -8.18
N LYS A 182 7.61 14.13 -8.53
CA LYS A 182 7.72 12.66 -8.68
C LYS A 182 8.78 12.25 -9.70
N LYS A 183 8.89 12.95 -10.84
CA LYS A 183 9.94 12.67 -11.84
C LYS A 183 11.33 12.92 -11.25
N LEU A 184 11.52 14.01 -10.51
CA LEU A 184 12.79 14.31 -9.82
C LEU A 184 13.18 13.21 -8.82
N LYS A 185 12.20 12.62 -8.14
CA LYS A 185 12.40 11.50 -7.20
C LYS A 185 12.56 10.12 -7.86
N GLY A 186 12.60 10.04 -9.19
CA GLY A 186 12.70 8.77 -9.91
C GLY A 186 11.42 7.92 -9.86
N LEU A 187 10.26 8.54 -9.61
CA LEU A 187 8.97 7.85 -9.46
C LEU A 187 8.12 7.87 -10.74
N ALA A 188 8.71 8.15 -11.91
CA ALA A 188 7.98 8.29 -13.16
C ALA A 188 7.21 7.00 -13.54
N GLN A 189 7.79 5.84 -13.24
CA GLN A 189 7.21 4.53 -13.52
C GLN A 189 6.34 4.01 -12.35
N ALA A 190 6.53 4.55 -11.14
CA ALA A 190 5.82 4.15 -9.93
C ALA A 190 4.53 4.95 -9.75
N LYS A 191 3.54 4.71 -10.62
CA LYS A 191 2.29 5.50 -10.66
C LYS A 191 1.54 5.56 -9.33
N THR A 192 1.59 4.49 -8.54
CA THR A 192 0.92 4.38 -7.23
C THR A 192 1.76 4.88 -6.06
N ALA A 193 3.04 5.20 -6.26
CA ALA A 193 3.90 5.67 -5.19
C ALA A 193 3.47 7.06 -4.71
N ASN A 194 3.42 7.24 -3.39
CA ASN A 194 3.10 8.51 -2.76
C ASN A 194 4.37 9.39 -2.72
N LEU A 195 4.33 10.57 -3.33
CA LEU A 195 5.48 11.48 -3.39
C LEU A 195 6.06 11.81 -2.00
N ARG A 196 5.20 12.05 -1.00
CA ARG A 196 5.61 12.44 0.36
C ARG A 196 6.41 11.35 1.06
N ASP A 197 6.21 10.09 0.68
CA ASP A 197 6.95 8.96 1.23
C ASP A 197 8.38 8.84 0.66
N HIS A 198 8.74 9.72 -0.29
CA HIS A 198 10.06 9.79 -0.95
C HIS A 198 10.71 11.17 -0.83
N MET A 199 10.07 12.10 -0.11
CA MET A 199 10.58 13.43 0.16
C MET A 199 11.62 13.41 1.29
N THR A 200 12.60 14.30 1.21
CA THR A 200 13.54 14.60 2.29
C THR A 200 12.82 15.30 3.45
N ASP A 201 13.50 15.39 4.59
CA ASP A 201 12.98 16.07 5.78
C ASP A 201 12.57 17.52 5.50
N LEU A 202 13.41 18.29 4.78
CA LEU A 202 13.09 19.67 4.43
C LEU A 202 11.91 19.75 3.46
N GLU A 203 11.84 18.88 2.46
CA GLU A 203 10.68 18.83 1.55
C GLU A 203 9.38 18.52 2.30
N LEU A 204 9.40 17.62 3.29
CA LEU A 204 8.23 17.37 4.15
C LEU A 204 7.88 18.59 5.00
N ILE A 205 8.86 19.27 5.59
CA ILE A 205 8.66 20.47 6.42
C ILE A 205 8.03 21.60 5.60
N PHE A 206 8.57 21.90 4.41
CA PHE A 206 8.00 22.94 3.56
C PHE A 206 6.64 22.56 2.98
N THR A 207 6.39 21.27 2.73
CA THR A 207 5.05 20.79 2.37
C THR A 207 4.05 21.07 3.50
N MET A 208 4.41 20.71 4.73
CA MET A 208 3.59 20.97 5.92
C MET A 208 3.32 22.46 6.11
N LEU A 209 4.34 23.32 5.95
CA LEU A 209 4.19 24.76 6.07
C LEU A 209 3.25 25.33 5.02
N GLY A 210 3.34 24.87 3.76
CA GLY A 210 2.45 25.31 2.68
C GLY A 210 1.00 24.89 2.90
N GLU A 211 0.79 23.64 3.36
CA GLU A 211 -0.55 23.12 3.66
C GLU A 211 -1.18 23.80 4.89
N ALA A 212 -0.41 23.98 5.97
CA ALA A 212 -0.87 24.68 7.17
C ALA A 212 -1.15 26.16 6.90
N GLY A 213 -0.24 26.84 6.17
CA GLY A 213 -0.41 28.23 5.77
C GLY A 213 -1.65 28.43 4.90
N THR A 214 -1.90 27.53 3.94
CA THR A 214 -3.12 27.56 3.12
C THR A 214 -4.37 27.44 3.98
N THR A 215 -4.37 26.53 4.95
CA THR A 215 -5.50 26.32 5.87
C THR A 215 -5.79 27.59 6.68
N GLU A 216 -4.75 28.19 7.28
CA GLU A 216 -4.91 29.40 8.08
C GLU A 216 -5.39 30.59 7.23
N ILE A 217 -4.86 30.76 6.02
CA ILE A 217 -5.27 31.83 5.11
C ILE A 217 -6.72 31.65 4.67
N ALA A 218 -7.12 30.42 4.32
CA ALA A 218 -8.50 30.11 3.95
C ALA A 218 -9.46 30.48 5.09
N ARG A 219 -9.11 30.18 6.35
CA ARG A 219 -9.88 30.57 7.54
C ARG A 219 -9.99 32.06 7.70
N ARG A 220 -8.87 32.78 7.67
CA ARG A 220 -8.82 34.22 7.95
C ARG A 220 -9.50 35.06 6.87
N LYS A 221 -9.42 34.62 5.62
CA LYS A 221 -10.04 35.32 4.48
C LYS A 221 -11.46 34.84 4.18
N ASP A 222 -11.97 33.90 4.97
CA ASP A 222 -13.20 33.17 4.70
C ASP A 222 -13.32 32.74 3.23
N ALA A 223 -12.30 32.04 2.73
CA ALA A 223 -12.24 31.62 1.34
C ALA A 223 -13.36 30.61 1.03
N GLN A 224 -14.34 30.99 0.20
CA GLN A 224 -15.44 30.11 -0.19
C GLN A 224 -15.26 29.56 -1.61
N GLY A 225 -15.70 28.32 -1.82
CA GLY A 225 -15.64 27.64 -3.11
C GLY A 225 -14.23 27.44 -3.65
N PHE A 226 -14.15 26.95 -4.89
CA PHE A 226 -12.89 26.60 -5.51
C PHE A 226 -11.94 27.79 -5.70
N ASP A 227 -12.41 28.89 -6.30
CA ASP A 227 -11.55 30.01 -6.68
C ASP A 227 -10.97 30.76 -5.47
N GLY A 228 -11.77 30.95 -4.42
CA GLY A 228 -11.30 31.52 -3.15
C GLY A 228 -10.19 30.66 -2.54
N ASN A 229 -10.40 29.34 -2.49
CA ASN A 229 -9.42 28.41 -1.95
C ASN A 229 -8.20 28.24 -2.86
N ARG A 230 -8.34 28.48 -4.16
CA ARG A 230 -7.21 28.54 -5.10
C ARG A 230 -6.27 29.71 -4.82
N ASN A 231 -6.83 30.86 -4.47
CA ASN A 231 -6.02 32.01 -4.04
C ASN A 231 -5.34 31.73 -2.69
N ALA A 232 -6.07 31.18 -1.72
CA ALA A 232 -5.49 30.78 -0.43
C ALA A 232 -4.35 29.74 -0.60
N ALA A 233 -4.52 28.77 -1.51
CA ALA A 233 -3.52 27.76 -1.84
C ALA A 233 -2.24 28.36 -2.44
N LYS A 234 -2.37 29.34 -3.34
CA LYS A 234 -1.22 30.06 -3.89
C LYS A 234 -0.51 30.85 -2.81
N GLU A 235 -1.25 31.60 -2.00
CA GLU A 235 -0.66 32.43 -0.93
C GLU A 235 0.04 31.58 0.14
N GLY A 236 -0.61 30.52 0.64
CA GLY A 236 -0.02 29.61 1.62
C GLY A 236 1.20 28.89 1.07
N GLY A 237 1.13 28.45 -0.19
CA GLY A 237 2.29 27.90 -0.88
C GLY A 237 3.43 28.91 -1.07
N THR A 238 3.11 30.20 -1.34
CA THR A 238 4.09 31.28 -1.48
C THR A 238 4.78 31.60 -0.15
N VAL A 239 4.06 31.58 0.98
CA VAL A 239 4.67 31.73 2.31
C VAL A 239 5.76 30.67 2.53
N ALA A 240 5.42 29.41 2.31
CA ALA A 240 6.39 28.31 2.41
C ALA A 240 7.51 28.42 1.36
N GLY A 241 7.19 28.86 0.14
CA GLY A 241 8.16 29.05 -0.93
C GLY A 241 9.16 30.18 -0.65
N ASN A 242 8.73 31.25 0.01
CA ASN A 242 9.61 32.34 0.42
C ASN A 242 10.55 31.87 1.52
N ALA A 243 10.03 31.19 2.55
CA ALA A 243 10.85 30.60 3.61
C ALA A 243 11.87 29.58 3.05
N ARG A 244 11.46 28.77 2.05
CA ARG A 244 12.37 27.84 1.35
C ARG A 244 13.48 28.60 0.65
N LYS A 245 13.15 29.60 -0.17
CA LYS A 245 14.14 30.40 -0.91
C LYS A 245 15.12 31.11 0.02
N GLU A 246 14.64 31.63 1.16
CA GLU A 246 15.50 32.26 2.16
C GLU A 246 16.49 31.25 2.76
N LEU A 247 16.02 30.05 3.12
CA LEU A 247 16.89 28.97 3.60
C LEU A 247 17.93 28.57 2.54
N GLU A 248 17.52 28.39 1.29
CA GLU A 248 18.41 28.04 0.17
C GLU A 248 19.45 29.13 -0.07
N ALA A 249 19.09 30.41 0.03
CA ALA A 249 20.03 31.53 -0.10
C ALA A 249 21.07 31.55 1.03
N LYS A 250 20.68 31.20 2.26
CA LYS A 250 21.60 31.15 3.42
C LYS A 250 22.49 29.92 3.44
N THR A 251 22.00 28.79 2.93
CA THR A 251 22.71 27.50 2.97
C THR A 251 23.47 27.17 1.68
N GLY A 252 23.09 27.79 0.56
CA GLY A 252 23.63 27.48 -0.77
C GLY A 252 23.16 26.14 -1.35
N VAL A 253 22.27 25.42 -0.65
CA VAL A 253 21.81 24.07 -1.04
C VAL A 253 20.32 24.10 -1.38
N PRO A 254 19.90 23.60 -2.57
CA PRO A 254 18.49 23.53 -2.92
C PRO A 254 17.76 22.47 -2.08
N VAL A 255 16.58 22.81 -1.59
CA VAL A 255 15.70 21.88 -0.85
C VAL A 255 15.12 20.81 -1.77
N VAL A 256 14.71 21.20 -2.98
CA VAL A 256 14.20 20.27 -3.99
C VAL A 256 15.37 19.56 -4.65
N SER A 257 15.42 18.23 -4.52
CA SER A 257 16.53 17.44 -5.06
C SER A 257 16.07 16.08 -5.59
N ARG A 258 16.98 15.38 -6.28
CA ARG A 258 16.77 14.00 -6.72
C ARG A 258 16.91 12.96 -5.60
N GLN A 259 17.33 13.38 -4.40
CA GLN A 259 17.50 12.48 -3.26
C GLN A 259 16.15 11.84 -2.92
N ASN A 260 16.09 10.52 -2.95
CA ASN A 260 14.89 9.78 -2.60
C ASN A 260 15.14 9.08 -1.26
N TYR A 261 14.25 9.31 -0.31
CA TYR A 261 14.37 8.78 1.04
C TYR A 261 14.58 7.26 1.09
N LEU A 262 13.84 6.53 0.26
CA LEU A 262 13.93 5.07 0.16
C LEU A 262 15.07 4.58 -0.76
N ALA A 263 15.63 5.42 -1.64
CA ALA A 263 16.81 5.04 -2.40
C ALA A 263 18.11 5.30 -1.62
N SER A 264 18.05 6.20 -0.63
CA SER A 264 19.15 6.57 0.26
C SER A 264 19.48 5.50 1.32
N THR A 265 18.57 4.56 1.54
CA THR A 265 18.77 3.39 2.41
C THR A 265 18.71 2.16 1.51
N ALA A 266 19.86 1.67 1.07
CA ALA A 266 19.99 0.50 0.23
C ALA A 266 19.64 -0.78 1.03
N ALA A 267 18.36 -0.93 1.36
CA ALA A 267 17.71 -2.21 1.54
C ALA A 267 16.53 -2.18 0.57
N THR A 268 16.68 -2.85 -0.57
CA THR A 268 15.68 -2.84 -1.64
C THR A 268 14.35 -3.32 -1.05
N SER A 269 13.20 -2.80 -1.47
CA SER A 269 11.89 -3.26 -0.97
C SER A 269 11.69 -4.79 -1.07
N ALA A 270 12.48 -5.46 -1.91
CA ALA A 270 12.66 -6.90 -1.92
C ALA A 270 13.32 -7.44 -0.63
N GLU A 271 14.48 -6.94 -0.21
CA GLU A 271 15.18 -7.34 1.02
C GLU A 271 14.38 -7.06 2.29
N ILE A 272 13.61 -5.96 2.30
CA ILE A 272 12.70 -5.64 3.41
C ILE A 272 11.53 -6.65 3.45
N GLY A 273 10.93 -6.96 2.30
CA GLY A 273 9.90 -8.00 2.19
C GLY A 273 10.41 -9.38 2.57
N VAL A 274 11.66 -9.70 2.23
CA VAL A 274 12.34 -10.95 2.60
C VAL A 274 12.62 -10.99 4.09
N THR A 275 13.10 -9.91 4.68
CA THR A 275 13.41 -9.84 6.11
C THR A 275 12.15 -9.94 6.97
N ALA A 276 11.10 -9.17 6.62
CA ALA A 276 9.81 -9.26 7.28
C ALA A 276 9.19 -10.66 7.14
N PHE A 277 9.34 -11.30 5.97
CA PHE A 277 8.88 -12.67 5.75
C PHE A 277 9.66 -13.70 6.59
N VAL A 278 10.99 -13.60 6.63
CA VAL A 278 11.84 -14.47 7.43
C VAL A 278 11.51 -14.34 8.91
N GLU A 279 11.31 -13.13 9.41
CA GLU A 279 10.90 -12.88 10.81
C GLU A 279 9.52 -13.49 11.10
N THR A 280 8.51 -13.19 10.28
CA THR A 280 7.14 -13.71 10.46
C THR A 280 7.10 -15.25 10.45
N GLN A 281 7.85 -15.88 9.54
CA GLN A 281 7.94 -17.34 9.47
C GLN A 281 8.75 -17.92 10.63
N THR A 282 9.76 -17.21 11.11
CA THR A 282 10.52 -17.63 12.31
C THR A 282 9.61 -17.64 13.53
N GLU A 283 8.75 -16.64 13.67
CA GLU A 283 7.79 -16.55 14.78
C GLU A 283 6.68 -17.60 14.68
N ALA A 284 6.24 -17.93 13.47
CA ALA A 284 5.24 -18.97 13.25
C ALA A 284 5.79 -20.41 13.45
N LEU A 285 7.10 -20.62 13.23
CA LEU A 285 7.72 -21.96 13.23
C LEU A 285 8.55 -22.26 14.49
N ALA A 286 9.01 -21.24 15.21
CA ALA A 286 9.77 -21.44 16.45
C ALA A 286 8.82 -21.78 17.60
N THR A 287 9.09 -22.91 18.26
CA THR A 287 8.28 -23.37 19.40
C THR A 287 8.68 -22.71 20.73
N SER A 288 9.84 -22.05 20.75
CA SER A 288 10.34 -21.27 21.90
C SER A 288 11.27 -20.15 21.46
N ALA A 289 11.47 -19.15 22.33
CA ALA A 289 12.37 -18.02 22.06
C ALA A 289 13.83 -18.45 21.81
N ALA A 290 14.29 -19.53 22.47
CA ALA A 290 15.63 -20.09 22.29
C ALA A 290 15.85 -20.72 20.91
N GLU A 291 14.77 -21.15 20.23
CA GLU A 291 14.85 -21.79 18.92
C GLU A 291 14.85 -20.79 17.75
N LYS A 292 14.35 -19.56 17.99
CA LYS A 292 14.21 -18.50 16.97
C LYS A 292 15.49 -18.28 16.13
N PRO A 293 16.72 -18.22 16.69
CA PRO A 293 17.93 -18.01 15.88
C PRO A 293 18.20 -19.16 14.88
N LYS A 294 17.93 -20.40 15.29
CA LYS A 294 18.15 -21.60 14.47
C LYS A 294 17.10 -21.70 13.36
N VAL A 295 15.84 -21.44 13.69
CA VAL A 295 14.72 -21.41 12.75
C VAL A 295 14.91 -20.28 11.73
N ARG A 296 15.31 -19.08 12.18
CA ARG A 296 15.60 -17.93 11.31
C ARG A 296 16.66 -18.24 10.27
N ARG A 297 17.77 -18.87 10.68
CA ARG A 297 18.83 -19.31 9.74
C ARG A 297 18.30 -20.33 8.73
N LYS A 298 17.47 -21.28 9.16
CA LYS A 298 16.89 -22.30 8.28
C LYS A 298 15.91 -21.71 7.27
N VAL A 299 15.06 -20.78 7.70
CA VAL A 299 14.09 -20.07 6.87
C VAL A 299 14.82 -19.18 5.85
N ALA A 300 15.84 -18.43 6.29
CA ALA A 300 16.64 -17.58 5.41
C ALA A 300 17.42 -18.39 4.35
N ALA A 301 18.03 -19.51 4.74
CA ALA A 301 18.76 -20.38 3.81
C ALA A 301 17.84 -20.97 2.73
N ARG A 302 16.63 -21.40 3.11
CA ARG A 302 15.65 -21.97 2.17
C ARG A 302 15.18 -20.91 1.17
N PHE A 303 14.99 -19.67 1.62
CA PHE A 303 14.62 -18.55 0.75
C PHE A 303 15.73 -18.20 -0.26
N ALA A 304 16.99 -18.16 0.18
CA ALA A 304 18.14 -17.87 -0.68
C ALA A 304 18.33 -18.92 -1.80
N THR A 305 18.01 -20.20 -1.53
CA THR A 305 18.05 -21.27 -2.54
C THR A 305 16.97 -21.05 -3.62
N VAL A 306 15.73 -20.75 -3.22
CA VAL A 306 14.61 -20.48 -4.14
C VAL A 306 14.89 -19.24 -5.01
N GLU A 307 15.53 -18.21 -4.45
CA GLU A 307 15.86 -17.00 -5.21
C GLU A 307 16.94 -17.27 -6.28
N ARG A 308 17.96 -18.10 -5.98
CA ARG A 308 18.98 -18.51 -6.95
C ARG A 308 18.40 -19.34 -8.10
N GLU A 309 17.47 -20.25 -7.81
CA GLU A 309 16.78 -21.06 -8.82
C GLU A 309 15.89 -20.20 -9.74
N SER A 310 15.24 -19.16 -9.20
CA SER A 310 14.43 -18.22 -9.98
C SER A 310 15.25 -17.35 -10.94
N LYS A 311 16.46 -16.92 -10.52
CA LYS A 311 17.39 -16.12 -11.35
C LYS A 311 18.11 -16.97 -12.41
N GLY A 312 18.32 -18.26 -12.17
CA GLY A 312 18.94 -19.19 -13.14
C GLY A 312 18.08 -19.52 -14.36
N ARG A 313 16.74 -19.43 -14.25
CA ARG A 313 15.81 -19.69 -15.36
C ARG A 313 15.65 -18.51 -16.34
N GLY A 314 16.15 -17.31 -16.01
CA GLY A 314 16.05 -16.12 -16.85
C GLY A 314 17.16 -15.94 -17.91
N LYS A 315 18.19 -16.80 -17.92
CA LYS A 315 19.33 -16.73 -18.87
C LYS A 315 19.24 -17.70 -20.05
N LYS A 316 18.16 -18.48 -20.16
CA LYS A 316 17.85 -19.29 -21.35
C LYS A 316 16.45 -18.93 -21.85
N LYS A 317 16.33 -17.78 -22.50
CA LYS A 317 15.37 -17.46 -23.55
C LYS A 317 15.77 -16.15 -24.20
#